data_AF-A0A238FPE2-F1
#
_entry.id   AF-A0A238FPE2-F1
#
_cell.length_a   1.000
_cell.length_b   1.000
_cell.length_c   1.000
_cell.angle_alpha   90.00
_cell.angle_beta   90.00
_cell.angle_gamma   90.00
#
_symmetry.space_group_name_H-M   'P 1'
#
loop_
_entity.id
_entity.type
_entity.pdbx_description
1 polymer ?
#
loop_
_entity_poly.entity_id
_entity_poly.type
_entity_poly.pdbx_seq_one_letter_code
_entity_poly.pdbx_strand_id
1 'polypeptide(L)'
;MPFGVAHPLLRYIAQFATTSFYSRIEVINGDQVPEHGPVLVLSNHHNSAVDPSVLSIKFPHGRMLHYWAKSTLFTNKIAGAILRSAGNLAVDRKTRVSSFHRTPLCLRAQAADAGDHPLIVDKDNALLFASTFDVLKQSECVALFPEGTSTTLPGLLPQLKDGASWAALEYHKNVREKGRLLSNGVDSVDEDPQELTICIAGISYTDKSKYRSAVVMEFGPSFNVGPFIDEFEIDPKAAAKKMTKHIAEALTKLTVNAPDWDSLNAATMARKMLWVDDRSIPLQHLVQIGQTLVDLFATRTPSPELRQLKTLLLAYHKALRDTSFTHYSLSGVPLPDKLDPNNKHDLPTRMRVLGDLLLSTGKAMLRLPFFAAPLIVHMPIYLMGKYSLRFSDLQEDHAQNKIAVCLVLSMATYVILFFLAWAFLFIAPYGFILAAIFVWLFAVYHNSLIDDNYLGAKKLVASWRVLVGIWSAHAKHETLHQIHSLQRRFPSTSISNGHSSSSSESASASHQRTSTEAMSMPLLHEDNVSDESNPIRRVLSLRVEASAALGEFLLGDEEGKRVASKLESWGAKVRKVRKEAPGGQGAGSVSLE
;
A
#
# COMPACT_ATOMS: atom_id res chain seq x y z
N MET A 1 -5.00 14.12 26.68
CA MET A 1 -5.69 12.96 27.28
C MET A 1 -4.65 11.87 27.43
N PRO A 2 -4.41 11.30 28.62
CA PRO A 2 -3.31 10.37 28.78
C PRO A 2 -3.56 9.07 28.03
N PHE A 3 -2.51 8.54 27.42
CA PHE A 3 -2.51 7.17 26.92
C PHE A 3 -2.84 6.20 28.05
N GLY A 4 -3.71 5.23 27.77
CA GLY A 4 -4.10 4.25 28.78
C GLY A 4 -3.01 3.21 29.04
N VAL A 5 -3.15 2.48 30.14
CA VAL A 5 -2.21 1.43 30.57
C VAL A 5 -1.95 0.33 29.52
N ALA A 6 -2.88 0.12 28.59
CA ALA A 6 -2.71 -0.87 27.52
C ALA A 6 -1.85 -0.35 26.35
N HIS A 7 -1.63 0.97 26.24
CA HIS A 7 -0.92 1.55 25.09
C HIS A 7 0.49 0.98 24.87
N PRO A 8 1.36 0.88 25.90
CA PRO A 8 2.71 0.33 25.69
C PRO A 8 2.67 -1.10 25.15
N LEU A 9 1.76 -1.92 25.65
CA LEU A 9 1.54 -3.29 25.17
C LEU A 9 1.06 -3.30 23.72
N LEU A 10 0.09 -2.45 23.37
CA LEU A 10 -0.41 -2.33 22.00
C LEU A 10 0.69 -1.88 21.03
N ARG A 11 1.53 -0.90 21.43
CA ARG A 11 2.68 -0.43 20.64
C ARG A 11 3.70 -1.56 20.45
N TYR A 12 3.99 -2.35 21.49
CA TYR A 12 4.88 -3.50 21.40
C TYR A 12 4.34 -4.57 20.44
N ILE A 13 3.06 -4.92 20.55
CA ILE A 13 2.40 -5.88 19.65
C ILE A 13 2.44 -5.37 18.21
N ALA A 14 2.11 -4.10 17.98
CA ALA A 14 2.15 -3.49 16.65
C ALA A 14 3.57 -3.48 16.07
N GLN A 15 4.59 -3.17 16.89
CA GLN A 15 5.99 -3.21 16.50
C GLN A 15 6.41 -4.62 16.10
N PHE A 16 6.13 -5.61 16.93
CA PHE A 16 6.43 -7.02 16.62
C PHE A 16 5.74 -7.47 15.34
N ALA A 17 4.46 -7.16 15.18
CA ALA A 17 3.65 -7.57 14.04
C ALA A 17 4.15 -6.95 12.71
N THR A 18 4.43 -5.64 12.71
CA THR A 18 4.91 -4.92 11.52
C THR A 18 6.35 -5.28 11.16
N THR A 19 7.25 -5.39 12.13
CA THR A 19 8.66 -5.78 11.89
C THR A 19 8.83 -7.25 11.53
N SER A 20 7.89 -8.12 11.95
CA SER A 20 7.85 -9.51 11.48
C SER A 20 7.32 -9.61 10.05
N PHE A 21 6.34 -8.79 9.69
CA PHE A 21 5.71 -8.81 8.36
C PHE A 21 6.57 -8.15 7.28
N TYR A 22 7.14 -6.98 7.54
CA TYR A 22 8.00 -6.26 6.60
C TYR A 22 9.47 -6.58 6.87
N SER A 23 10.23 -6.86 5.81
CA SER A 23 11.66 -7.16 5.96
C SER A 23 12.49 -5.94 6.32
N ARG A 24 12.05 -4.75 5.89
CA ARG A 24 12.70 -3.46 6.15
C ARG A 24 11.65 -2.35 6.29
N ILE A 25 11.85 -1.49 7.28
CA ILE A 25 11.07 -0.27 7.47
C ILE A 25 12.07 0.86 7.69
N GLU A 26 12.18 1.74 6.70
CA GLU A 26 13.16 2.83 6.68
C GLU A 26 12.47 4.18 6.90
N VAL A 27 13.12 5.05 7.68
CA VAL A 27 12.66 6.41 7.95
C VAL A 27 13.65 7.36 7.30
N ILE A 28 13.13 8.25 6.46
CA ILE A 28 13.91 9.26 5.73
C ILE A 28 13.51 10.64 6.26
N ASN A 29 14.50 11.50 6.46
CA ASN A 29 14.34 12.88 6.95
C ASN A 29 13.61 12.96 8.31
N GLY A 30 13.82 11.99 9.21
CA GLY A 30 13.18 11.97 10.52
C GLY A 30 13.52 13.18 11.41
N ASP A 31 14.63 13.86 11.12
CA ASP A 31 15.08 15.13 11.71
C ASP A 31 14.15 16.31 11.42
N GLN A 32 13.29 16.22 10.40
CA GLN A 32 12.29 17.25 10.09
C GLN A 32 11.14 17.28 11.10
N VAL A 33 11.01 16.24 11.94
CA VAL A 33 9.99 16.14 12.98
C VAL A 33 10.47 16.89 14.23
N PRO A 34 9.69 17.85 14.77
CA PRO A 34 10.06 18.53 16.00
C PRO A 34 10.16 17.58 17.19
N GLU A 35 11.22 17.73 18.00
CA GLU A 35 11.41 16.95 19.23
C GLU A 35 10.36 17.29 20.30
N HIS A 36 9.93 18.55 20.34
CA HIS A 36 9.02 19.12 21.33
C HIS A 36 7.89 19.93 20.67
N GLY A 37 6.91 20.34 21.47
CA GLY A 37 5.79 21.18 21.04
C GLY A 37 4.69 20.40 20.27
N PRO A 38 3.48 20.96 20.14
CA PRO A 38 2.35 20.29 19.52
C PRO A 38 2.57 20.04 18.03
N VAL A 39 2.27 18.82 17.59
CA VAL A 39 2.45 18.42 16.19
C VAL A 39 1.19 17.80 15.60
N LEU A 40 0.80 18.29 14.43
CA LEU A 40 -0.20 17.65 13.58
C LEU A 40 0.50 16.92 12.43
N VAL A 41 0.48 15.59 12.47
CA VAL A 41 1.08 14.72 11.46
C VAL A 41 0.05 14.36 10.40
N LEU A 42 0.34 14.65 9.13
CA LEU A 42 -0.54 14.35 7.99
C LEU A 42 0.12 13.36 7.06
N SER A 43 -0.56 12.24 6.77
CA SER A 43 -0.02 11.15 5.95
C SER A 43 -1.01 10.66 4.90
N ASN A 44 -0.50 10.08 3.81
CA ASN A 44 -1.33 9.28 2.90
C ASN A 44 -1.79 7.97 3.56
N HIS A 45 -2.89 7.37 3.07
CA HIS A 45 -3.52 6.19 3.66
C HIS A 45 -3.95 5.18 2.60
N HIS A 46 -3.11 4.18 2.32
CA HIS A 46 -3.34 3.20 1.25
C HIS A 46 -3.32 1.75 1.73
N ASN A 47 -3.08 1.50 3.03
CA ASN A 47 -2.89 0.15 3.60
C ASN A 47 -3.65 -0.05 4.94
N SER A 48 -4.84 0.54 5.05
CA SER A 48 -5.75 0.40 6.19
C SER A 48 -4.99 0.49 7.54
N ALA A 49 -5.24 -0.38 8.53
CA ALA A 49 -4.62 -0.27 9.86
C ALA A 49 -3.08 -0.42 9.88
N VAL A 50 -2.44 -0.80 8.77
CA VAL A 50 -0.99 -0.94 8.71
C VAL A 50 -0.30 0.43 8.65
N ASP A 51 -0.89 1.42 7.97
CA ASP A 51 -0.32 2.77 7.91
C ASP A 51 -0.20 3.43 9.31
N PRO A 52 -1.26 3.52 10.14
CA PRO A 52 -1.12 4.07 11.49
C PRO A 52 -0.21 3.23 12.38
N SER A 53 -0.13 1.91 12.15
CA SER A 53 0.81 1.05 12.89
C SER A 53 2.26 1.40 12.55
N VAL A 54 2.60 1.48 11.26
CA VAL A 54 3.94 1.85 10.79
C VAL A 54 4.30 3.26 11.25
N LEU A 55 3.38 4.21 11.12
CA LEU A 55 3.56 5.58 11.59
C LEU A 55 3.84 5.62 13.10
N SER A 56 3.06 4.92 13.93
CA SER A 56 3.24 4.88 15.40
C SER A 56 4.56 4.25 15.84
N ILE A 57 5.01 3.18 15.17
CA ILE A 57 6.21 2.43 15.61
C ILE A 57 7.52 3.08 15.18
N LYS A 58 7.50 3.88 14.11
CA LYS A 58 8.68 4.51 13.52
C LYS A 58 8.67 6.04 13.59
N PHE A 59 7.69 6.62 14.27
CA PHE A 59 7.68 8.07 14.49
C PHE A 59 8.95 8.52 15.25
N PRO A 60 9.66 9.57 14.78
CA PRO A 60 10.89 10.06 15.40
C PRO A 60 10.73 10.52 16.86
N HIS A 61 11.87 10.63 17.56
CA HIS A 61 11.99 11.11 18.95
C HIS A 61 11.13 10.36 20.00
N GLY A 62 10.63 9.16 19.68
CA GLY A 62 9.82 8.36 20.59
C GLY A 62 8.42 8.94 20.85
N ARG A 63 8.01 10.01 20.13
CA ARG A 63 6.72 10.67 20.36
C ARG A 63 5.55 9.72 20.08
N MET A 64 4.45 9.96 20.77
CA MET A 64 3.25 9.13 20.71
C MET A 64 2.17 9.87 19.93
N LEU A 65 1.40 9.13 19.13
CA LEU A 65 0.45 9.70 18.18
C LEU A 65 -0.98 9.37 18.60
N HIS A 66 -1.83 10.40 18.65
CA HIS A 66 -3.28 10.23 18.75
C HIS A 66 -3.91 10.21 17.37
N TYR A 67 -4.85 9.30 17.11
CA TYR A 67 -5.47 9.15 15.78
C TYR A 67 -6.95 9.48 15.80
N TRP A 68 -7.45 10.09 14.74
CA TRP A 68 -8.90 10.19 14.53
C TRP A 68 -9.47 8.84 14.09
N ALA A 69 -10.36 8.30 14.90
CA ALA A 69 -11.10 7.08 14.60
C ALA A 69 -12.60 7.39 14.49
N LYS A 70 -13.29 6.67 13.59
CA LYS A 70 -14.74 6.82 13.40
C LYS A 70 -15.48 6.52 14.70
N SER A 71 -16.38 7.40 15.12
CA SER A 71 -17.15 7.28 16.38
C SER A 71 -17.85 5.92 16.53
N THR A 72 -18.31 5.31 15.43
CA THR A 72 -18.97 4.00 15.43
C THR A 72 -18.08 2.85 15.89
N LEU A 73 -16.75 3.00 15.84
CA LEU A 73 -15.80 1.99 16.34
C LEU A 73 -15.78 1.95 17.88
N PHE A 74 -16.23 3.02 18.54
CA PHE A 74 -16.29 3.12 20.00
C PHE A 74 -17.62 2.63 20.59
N THR A 75 -18.57 2.21 19.75
CA THR A 75 -19.90 1.74 20.19
C THR A 75 -19.79 0.48 21.06
N ASN A 76 -18.89 -0.44 20.72
CA ASN A 76 -18.60 -1.60 21.56
C ASN A 76 -17.75 -1.13 22.75
N LYS A 77 -18.19 -1.43 23.99
CA LYS A 77 -17.52 -0.98 25.23
C LYS A 77 -16.06 -1.45 25.31
N ILE A 78 -15.77 -2.69 24.94
CA ILE A 78 -14.43 -3.27 24.99
C ILE A 78 -13.55 -2.64 23.90
N ALA A 79 -14.02 -2.63 22.65
CA ALA A 79 -13.28 -2.04 21.53
C ALA A 79 -13.03 -0.54 21.77
N GLY A 80 -14.04 0.19 22.26
CA GLY A 80 -13.92 1.60 22.59
C GLY A 80 -12.95 1.86 23.75
N ALA A 81 -12.88 0.99 24.76
CA ALA A 81 -11.89 1.09 25.82
C ALA A 81 -10.46 0.88 25.31
N ILE A 82 -10.26 -0.13 24.44
CA ILE A 82 -8.97 -0.39 23.79
C ILE A 82 -8.56 0.80 22.91
N LEU A 83 -9.46 1.33 22.09
CA LEU A 83 -9.21 2.48 21.21
C LEU A 83 -8.85 3.74 22.00
N ARG A 84 -9.59 4.04 23.08
CA ARG A 84 -9.25 5.16 23.99
C ARG A 84 -7.91 4.95 24.67
N SER A 85 -7.64 3.74 25.15
CA SER A 85 -6.32 3.41 25.72
C SER A 85 -5.22 3.59 24.69
N ALA A 86 -5.50 3.31 23.41
CA ALA A 86 -4.57 3.48 22.30
C ALA A 86 -4.41 4.94 21.84
N GLY A 87 -5.04 5.93 22.49
CA GLY A 87 -4.96 7.34 22.09
C GLY A 87 -5.84 7.70 20.89
N ASN A 88 -6.87 6.92 20.57
CA ASN A 88 -7.76 7.26 19.46
C ASN A 88 -8.83 8.27 19.90
N LEU A 89 -8.96 9.35 19.13
CA LEU A 89 -9.96 10.40 19.26
C LEU A 89 -11.19 10.01 18.44
N ALA A 90 -12.35 9.93 19.09
CA ALA A 90 -13.60 9.58 18.43
C ALA A 90 -14.15 10.79 17.66
N VAL A 91 -14.25 10.67 16.33
CA VAL A 91 -14.78 11.73 15.47
C VAL A 91 -16.03 11.24 14.76
N ASP A 92 -17.11 12.00 14.90
CA ASP A 92 -18.35 11.73 14.19
C ASP A 92 -18.38 12.46 12.84
N ARG A 93 -18.32 11.69 11.76
CA ARG A 93 -18.31 12.22 10.39
C ARG A 93 -19.73 12.40 9.81
N LYS A 94 -20.79 11.95 10.50
CA LYS A 94 -22.15 11.88 9.95
C LYS A 94 -23.18 12.75 10.68
N THR A 95 -22.88 13.27 11.86
CA THR A 95 -23.92 13.85 12.72
C THR A 95 -23.79 15.37 12.82
N ARG A 96 -24.77 16.07 12.22
CA ARG A 96 -25.30 17.33 12.77
C ARG A 96 -25.70 17.03 14.22
N VAL A 97 -25.07 17.65 15.20
CA VAL A 97 -25.27 17.33 16.63
C VAL A 97 -26.76 17.37 16.97
N SER A 98 -27.35 16.22 17.31
CA SER A 98 -28.76 16.12 17.75
C SER A 98 -28.94 15.24 18.98
N SER A 99 -27.93 15.13 19.86
CA SER A 99 -28.06 14.32 21.07
C SER A 99 -27.50 15.00 22.32
N PHE A 100 -28.41 15.55 23.12
CA PHE A 100 -28.23 16.23 24.41
C PHE A 100 -27.52 15.39 25.51
N HIS A 101 -27.33 14.09 25.31
CA HIS A 101 -26.81 13.17 26.35
C HIS A 101 -25.29 12.94 26.35
N ARG A 102 -24.54 13.59 25.45
CA ARG A 102 -23.07 13.42 25.34
C ARG A 102 -22.28 14.72 25.47
N THR A 103 -22.91 15.76 25.99
CA THR A 103 -22.31 17.08 26.16
C THR A 103 -21.41 17.09 27.41
N PRO A 104 -20.14 17.55 27.33
CA PRO A 104 -19.26 17.66 28.49
C PRO A 104 -19.86 18.56 29.58
N LEU A 105 -19.48 18.31 30.84
CA LEU A 105 -20.07 18.96 32.03
C LEU A 105 -20.03 20.50 31.98
N CYS A 106 -18.99 21.07 31.35
CA CYS A 106 -18.82 22.51 31.16
C CYS A 106 -19.97 23.17 30.39
N LEU A 107 -20.57 22.47 29.42
CA LEU A 107 -21.72 22.98 28.67
C LEU A 107 -23.05 22.80 29.40
N ARG A 108 -23.09 21.88 30.37
CA ARG A 108 -24.29 21.65 31.19
C ARG A 108 -24.52 22.82 32.16
N ALA A 109 -23.43 23.50 32.56
CA ALA A 109 -23.49 24.76 33.30
C ALA A 109 -23.99 25.92 32.44
N GLN A 110 -23.57 26.01 31.16
CA GLN A 110 -24.03 27.06 30.24
C GLN A 110 -25.48 26.86 29.76
N ALA A 111 -25.94 25.61 29.65
CA ALA A 111 -27.33 25.30 29.26
C ALA A 111 -28.34 25.45 30.39
N ALA A 112 -27.92 25.58 31.65
CA ALA A 112 -28.82 25.75 32.80
C ALA A 112 -29.36 27.20 32.90
N ASP A 113 -28.66 28.18 32.33
CA ASP A 113 -29.04 29.60 32.37
C ASP A 113 -29.88 30.04 31.16
N ALA A 114 -29.99 29.19 30.13
CA ALA A 114 -30.82 29.44 28.96
C ALA A 114 -32.11 28.61 29.07
N GLY A 115 -33.21 29.26 29.46
CA GLY A 115 -34.55 28.66 29.48
C GLY A 115 -34.99 28.09 28.12
N ASP A 116 -36.17 27.48 28.12
CA ASP A 116 -36.77 26.48 27.19
C ASP A 116 -36.89 26.85 25.69
N HIS A 117 -35.99 27.66 25.13
CA HIS A 117 -35.82 27.87 23.70
C HIS A 117 -34.93 26.77 23.11
N PRO A 118 -35.30 26.16 21.96
CA PRO A 118 -34.40 25.27 21.24
C PRO A 118 -33.17 26.07 20.81
N LEU A 119 -32.04 25.85 21.49
CA LEU A 119 -30.74 26.34 21.07
C LEU A 119 -30.51 25.81 19.65
N ILE A 120 -30.58 26.70 18.66
CA ILE A 120 -29.91 26.50 17.38
C ILE A 120 -28.43 26.53 17.76
N VAL A 121 -27.88 25.38 18.13
CA VAL A 121 -26.44 25.21 18.32
C VAL A 121 -25.87 25.46 16.93
N ASP A 122 -25.17 26.58 16.79
CA ASP A 122 -24.44 26.90 15.59
C ASP A 122 -23.52 25.72 15.23
N LYS A 123 -23.09 25.61 13.98
CA LYS A 123 -22.21 24.52 13.53
C LYS A 123 -20.83 24.60 14.21
N ASP A 124 -20.75 24.25 15.48
CA ASP A 124 -19.53 24.35 16.26
C ASP A 124 -18.65 23.13 15.97
N ASN A 125 -17.85 23.26 14.92
CA ASN A 125 -16.65 22.45 14.69
C ASN A 125 -15.76 22.40 15.95
N ALA A 126 -15.83 23.42 16.82
CA ALA A 126 -15.13 23.47 18.09
C ALA A 126 -15.42 22.26 19.00
N LEU A 127 -16.66 21.74 18.99
CA LEU A 127 -17.01 20.51 19.73
C LEU A 127 -16.47 19.25 19.05
N LEU A 128 -16.38 19.26 17.72
CA LEU A 128 -15.81 18.15 16.94
C LEU A 128 -14.32 17.97 17.22
N PHE A 129 -13.60 19.07 17.41
CA PHE A 129 -12.14 19.08 17.62
C PHE A 129 -11.71 19.29 19.07
N ALA A 130 -12.64 19.39 20.01
CA ALA A 130 -12.36 19.60 21.43
C ALA A 130 -11.25 18.68 21.98
N SER A 131 -11.37 17.36 21.74
CA SER A 131 -10.34 16.39 22.17
C SER A 131 -9.01 16.54 21.42
N THR A 132 -9.02 17.01 20.18
CA THR A 132 -7.80 17.33 19.42
C THR A 132 -7.10 18.53 20.06
N PHE A 133 -7.84 19.58 20.40
CA PHE A 133 -7.28 20.76 21.07
C PHE A 133 -6.69 20.41 22.42
N ASP A 134 -7.37 19.58 23.22
CA ASP A 134 -6.87 19.15 24.52
C ASP A 134 -5.51 18.42 24.42
N VAL A 135 -5.35 17.57 23.39
CA VAL A 135 -4.09 16.86 23.11
C VAL A 135 -3.00 17.83 22.67
N LEU A 136 -3.32 18.75 21.74
CA LEU A 136 -2.35 19.73 21.25
C LEU A 136 -1.93 20.73 22.35
N LYS A 137 -2.83 21.18 23.22
CA LYS A 137 -2.46 22.03 24.36
C LYS A 137 -1.47 21.34 25.31
N GLN A 138 -1.49 20.02 25.37
CA GLN A 138 -0.55 19.21 26.16
C GLN A 138 0.78 18.95 25.42
N SER A 139 1.05 19.65 24.31
CA SER A 139 2.25 19.49 23.47
C SER A 139 2.43 18.07 22.90
N GLU A 140 1.33 17.32 22.77
CA GLU A 140 1.31 15.97 22.19
C GLU A 140 1.10 16.00 20.67
N CYS A 141 1.19 14.84 20.03
CA CYS A 141 1.02 14.71 18.58
C CYS A 141 -0.35 14.14 18.21
N VAL A 142 -0.96 14.69 17.15
CA VAL A 142 -2.16 14.13 16.52
C VAL A 142 -1.82 13.74 15.09
N ALA A 143 -2.19 12.53 14.67
CA ALA A 143 -1.97 12.02 13.33
C ALA A 143 -3.30 11.84 12.57
N LEU A 144 -3.33 12.35 11.34
CA LEU A 144 -4.50 12.35 10.47
C LEU A 144 -4.15 11.88 9.06
N PHE A 145 -5.16 11.29 8.40
CA PHE A 145 -5.12 10.91 7.00
C PHE A 145 -6.11 11.79 6.23
N PRO A 146 -5.68 12.89 5.60
CA PRO A 146 -6.57 13.90 5.02
C PRO A 146 -7.37 13.39 3.81
N GLU A 147 -7.02 12.23 3.24
CA GLU A 147 -7.84 11.49 2.27
C GLU A 147 -9.20 11.08 2.86
N GLY A 148 -9.21 10.69 4.13
CA GLY A 148 -10.39 10.26 4.86
C GLY A 148 -10.96 8.89 4.44
N THR A 149 -10.29 8.16 3.54
CA THR A 149 -10.49 6.74 3.18
C THR A 149 -9.14 6.06 3.05
N SER A 150 -9.11 4.72 2.95
CA SER A 150 -7.89 3.92 2.72
C SER A 150 -7.81 3.33 1.31
N THR A 151 -8.56 3.91 0.37
CA THR A 151 -8.82 3.31 -0.94
C THR A 151 -7.57 3.30 -1.81
N THR A 152 -7.32 2.17 -2.46
CA THR A 152 -6.20 2.05 -3.40
C THR A 152 -6.46 2.81 -4.70
N LEU A 153 -5.70 3.86 -4.97
CA LEU A 153 -5.75 4.67 -6.19
C LEU A 153 -4.36 4.80 -6.85
N PRO A 154 -4.28 5.17 -8.15
CA PRO A 154 -3.01 5.29 -8.85
C PRO A 154 -2.13 6.47 -8.36
N GLY A 155 -2.73 7.41 -7.64
CA GLY A 155 -2.08 8.48 -6.93
C GLY A 155 -2.95 8.95 -5.77
N LEU A 156 -2.51 10.00 -5.08
CA LEU A 156 -3.24 10.66 -4.03
C LEU A 156 -4.62 11.13 -4.54
N LEU A 157 -5.62 11.16 -3.65
CA LEU A 157 -6.93 11.68 -3.98
C LEU A 157 -6.84 13.11 -4.55
N PRO A 158 -7.52 13.42 -5.68
CA PRO A 158 -7.48 14.74 -6.30
C PRO A 158 -7.92 15.88 -5.38
N GLN A 159 -8.74 15.56 -4.37
CA GLN A 159 -9.20 16.49 -3.35
C GLN A 159 -9.09 15.83 -1.98
N LEU A 160 -8.22 16.39 -1.13
CA LEU A 160 -8.15 16.07 0.28
C LEU A 160 -9.29 16.74 1.05
N LYS A 161 -9.66 16.18 2.19
CA LYS A 161 -10.66 16.76 3.09
C LYS A 161 -10.05 17.89 3.91
N ASP A 162 -10.82 18.95 4.12
CA ASP A 162 -10.36 20.14 4.83
C ASP A 162 -10.29 19.98 6.36
N GLY A 163 -10.75 18.86 6.93
CA GLY A 163 -10.89 18.68 8.37
C GLY A 163 -9.59 18.83 9.16
N ALA A 164 -8.45 18.44 8.57
CA ALA A 164 -7.14 18.64 9.18
C ALA A 164 -6.75 20.12 9.25
N SER A 165 -6.97 20.86 8.16
CA SER A 165 -6.73 22.31 8.07
C SER A 165 -7.63 23.07 9.04
N TRP A 166 -8.91 22.71 9.12
CA TRP A 166 -9.84 23.29 10.10
C TRP A 166 -9.38 23.04 11.54
N ALA A 167 -9.00 21.81 11.88
CA ALA A 167 -8.51 21.50 13.23
C ALA A 167 -7.23 22.30 13.56
N ALA A 168 -6.33 22.48 12.60
CA ALA A 168 -5.10 23.26 12.80
C ALA A 168 -5.38 24.76 13.01
N LEU A 169 -6.26 25.35 12.20
CA LEU A 169 -6.58 26.78 12.26
C LEU A 169 -7.45 27.11 13.49
N GLU A 170 -8.46 26.28 13.78
CA GLU A 170 -9.33 26.47 14.95
C GLU A 170 -8.58 26.27 16.27
N TYR A 171 -7.52 25.45 16.30
CA TYR A 171 -6.67 25.31 17.48
C TYR A 171 -6.07 26.66 17.90
N HIS A 172 -5.60 27.48 16.95
CA HIS A 172 -5.02 28.79 17.28
C HIS A 172 -6.06 29.72 17.90
N LYS A 173 -7.26 29.78 17.32
CA LYS A 173 -8.40 30.53 17.90
C LYS A 173 -8.73 30.03 19.31
N ASN A 174 -8.75 28.71 19.50
CA ASN A 174 -9.03 28.09 20.80
C ASN A 174 -7.97 28.43 21.86
N VAL A 175 -6.69 28.45 21.50
CA VAL A 175 -5.60 28.86 22.39
C VAL A 175 -5.73 30.35 22.76
N ARG A 176 -6.08 31.23 21.81
CA ARG A 176 -6.32 32.65 22.09
C ARG A 176 -7.50 32.89 23.04
N GLU A 177 -8.62 32.21 22.83
CA GLU A 177 -9.85 32.43 23.61
C GLU A 177 -9.84 31.77 24.98
N LYS A 178 -9.33 30.52 25.05
CA LYS A 178 -9.43 29.68 26.24
C LYS A 178 -8.09 29.46 26.94
N GLY A 179 -6.98 29.90 26.35
CA GLY A 179 -5.64 29.70 26.89
C GLY A 179 -5.39 28.23 27.22
N ARG A 180 -4.99 27.98 28.46
CA ARG A 180 -4.65 26.66 29.01
C ARG A 180 -5.87 25.80 29.36
N LEU A 181 -7.08 26.36 29.35
CA LEU A 181 -8.29 25.61 29.73
C LEU A 181 -8.56 24.47 28.75
N LEU A 182 -8.60 23.25 29.28
CA LEU A 182 -9.03 22.08 28.54
C LEU A 182 -10.55 22.04 28.42
N SER A 183 -11.04 21.21 27.50
CA SER A 183 -12.48 21.05 27.21
C SER A 183 -13.28 20.52 28.40
N ASN A 184 -12.63 19.84 29.34
CA ASN A 184 -13.23 19.37 30.59
C ASN A 184 -13.30 20.43 31.71
N GLY A 185 -12.82 21.66 31.44
CA GLY A 185 -12.80 22.77 32.40
C GLY A 185 -11.64 22.74 33.39
N VAL A 186 -10.67 21.83 33.22
CA VAL A 186 -9.47 21.76 34.06
C VAL A 186 -8.35 22.56 33.41
N ASP A 187 -7.71 23.42 34.20
CA ASP A 187 -6.46 24.10 33.84
C ASP A 187 -5.28 23.18 34.24
N SER A 188 -4.92 22.25 33.36
CA SER A 188 -3.93 21.19 33.66
C SER A 188 -2.73 21.20 32.72
N VAL A 189 -2.41 22.34 32.11
CA VAL A 189 -1.24 22.45 31.23
C VAL A 189 -0.14 23.21 31.99
N ASP A 190 0.99 22.55 32.18
CA ASP A 190 2.13 23.10 32.94
C ASP A 190 2.78 24.29 32.21
N GLU A 191 2.78 24.26 30.87
CA GLU A 191 3.34 25.29 30.00
C GLU A 191 2.26 26.05 29.22
N ASP A 192 2.59 27.25 28.73
CA ASP A 192 1.69 27.95 27.80
C ASP A 192 1.56 27.16 26.48
N PRO A 193 0.34 27.03 25.92
CA PRO A 193 0.15 26.29 24.69
C PRO A 193 0.99 26.90 23.56
N GLN A 194 1.86 26.08 22.99
CA GLN A 194 2.78 26.50 21.93
C GLN A 194 2.08 26.54 20.57
N GLU A 195 2.72 27.20 19.60
CA GLU A 195 2.26 27.22 18.22
C GLU A 195 2.28 25.82 17.62
N LEU A 196 1.23 25.48 16.85
CA LEU A 196 1.11 24.19 16.19
C LEU A 196 2.06 24.08 15.00
N THR A 197 2.86 23.01 14.98
CA THR A 197 3.66 22.62 13.82
C THR A 197 2.98 21.49 13.05
N ILE A 198 2.99 21.57 11.73
CA ILE A 198 2.45 20.53 10.84
C ILE A 198 3.60 19.75 10.21
N CYS A 199 3.56 18.43 10.37
CA CYS A 199 4.50 17.51 9.77
C CYS A 199 3.81 16.71 8.66
N ILE A 200 4.43 16.65 7.48
CA ILE A 200 3.92 15.84 6.38
C ILE A 200 4.75 14.56 6.27
N ALA A 201 4.09 13.41 6.27
CA ALA A 201 4.71 12.10 6.16
C ALA A 201 4.18 11.34 4.93
N GLY A 202 5.06 10.92 4.04
CA GLY A 202 4.75 10.02 2.93
C GLY A 202 5.09 8.57 3.28
N ILE A 203 4.12 7.67 3.22
CA ILE A 203 4.32 6.24 3.40
C ILE A 203 4.22 5.54 2.04
N SER A 204 5.33 4.90 1.64
CA SER A 204 5.46 4.17 0.37
C SER A 204 5.89 2.72 0.59
N TYR A 205 5.36 1.81 -0.21
CA TYR A 205 5.60 0.37 -0.10
C TYR A 205 6.22 -0.17 -1.40
N THR A 206 7.18 -1.09 -1.30
CA THR A 206 7.64 -1.81 -2.50
C THR A 206 6.54 -2.71 -3.07
N ASP A 207 5.81 -3.37 -2.16
CA ASP A 207 4.53 -4.05 -2.38
C ASP A 207 3.78 -4.11 -1.05
N LYS A 208 2.66 -3.39 -0.95
CA LYS A 208 1.93 -3.22 0.32
C LYS A 208 1.33 -4.50 0.89
N SER A 209 1.06 -5.51 0.06
CA SER A 209 0.32 -6.72 0.45
C SER A 209 1.21 -7.95 0.62
N LYS A 210 2.45 -7.88 0.16
CA LYS A 210 3.41 -8.97 0.11
C LYS A 210 4.15 -9.11 1.45
N TYR A 211 4.12 -10.32 2.01
CA TYR A 211 4.96 -10.66 3.16
C TYR A 211 6.43 -10.47 2.81
N ARG A 212 7.17 -9.84 3.72
CA ARG A 212 8.58 -9.48 3.61
C ARG A 212 8.91 -8.48 2.49
N SER A 213 7.93 -7.69 2.08
CA SER A 213 8.19 -6.44 1.36
C SER A 213 8.82 -5.38 2.27
N ALA A 214 9.07 -4.20 1.73
CA ALA A 214 9.69 -3.08 2.46
C ALA A 214 8.77 -1.85 2.46
N VAL A 215 8.92 -1.04 3.49
CA VAL A 215 8.18 0.21 3.70
C VAL A 215 9.17 1.35 3.88
N VAL A 216 8.82 2.50 3.33
CA VAL A 216 9.55 3.76 3.46
C VAL A 216 8.59 4.79 4.02
N MET A 217 9.03 5.48 5.07
CA MET A 217 8.36 6.64 5.62
C MET A 217 9.27 7.84 5.47
N GLU A 218 8.88 8.77 4.62
CA GLU A 218 9.64 9.97 4.32
C GLU A 218 8.94 11.20 4.90
N PHE A 219 9.66 12.03 5.64
CA PHE A 219 9.14 13.28 6.17
C PHE A 219 9.54 14.46 5.27
N GLY A 220 8.58 15.32 4.99
CA GLY A 220 8.83 16.61 4.31
C GLY A 220 9.13 17.72 5.31
N PRO A 221 9.49 18.93 4.82
CA PRO A 221 9.68 20.09 5.67
C PRO A 221 8.43 20.40 6.48
N SER A 222 8.60 20.54 7.79
CA SER A 222 7.53 20.94 8.70
C SER A 222 7.25 22.44 8.56
N PHE A 223 6.00 22.85 8.76
CA PHE A 223 5.60 24.26 8.67
C PHE A 223 4.63 24.65 9.78
N ASN A 224 4.65 25.92 10.17
CA ASN A 224 3.76 26.48 11.19
C ASN A 224 2.46 26.98 10.59
N VAL A 225 1.42 27.03 11.43
CA VAL A 225 0.09 27.50 11.02
C VAL A 225 0.03 29.03 10.91
N GLY A 226 0.90 29.76 11.60
CA GLY A 226 1.06 31.21 11.62
C GLY A 226 0.60 31.96 10.36
N PRO A 227 1.20 31.68 9.18
CA PRO A 227 0.94 32.41 7.94
C PRO A 227 -0.51 32.34 7.42
N PHE A 228 -1.32 31.38 7.88
CA PHE A 228 -2.70 31.18 7.43
C PHE A 228 -3.74 31.78 8.39
N ILE A 229 -3.32 32.24 9.57
CA ILE A 229 -4.22 32.69 10.64
C ILE A 229 -4.91 34.01 10.27
N ASP A 230 -4.15 34.99 9.77
CA ASP A 230 -4.70 36.30 9.40
C ASP A 230 -5.77 36.16 8.31
N GLU A 231 -5.55 35.28 7.33
CA GLU A 231 -6.53 34.96 6.29
C GLU A 231 -7.75 34.21 6.86
N PHE A 232 -7.55 33.36 7.87
CA PHE A 232 -8.62 32.60 8.51
C PHE A 232 -9.56 33.49 9.33
N GLU A 233 -9.07 34.59 9.92
CA GLU A 233 -9.91 35.57 10.62
C GLU A 233 -10.83 36.33 9.66
N ILE A 234 -10.42 36.49 8.39
CA ILE A 234 -11.20 37.18 7.34
C ILE A 234 -12.14 36.21 6.63
N ASP A 235 -11.63 35.11 6.08
CA ASP A 235 -12.41 34.06 5.41
C ASP A 235 -11.92 32.67 5.84
N PRO A 236 -12.55 32.08 6.88
CA PRO A 236 -12.18 30.78 7.42
C PRO A 236 -12.14 29.66 6.38
N LYS A 237 -13.07 29.68 5.41
CA LYS A 237 -13.23 28.62 4.43
C LYS A 237 -12.17 28.73 3.34
N ALA A 238 -11.87 29.94 2.87
CA ALA A 238 -10.81 30.15 1.90
C ALA A 238 -9.43 29.79 2.48
N ALA A 239 -9.14 30.22 3.71
CA ALA A 239 -7.89 29.91 4.40
C ALA A 239 -7.71 28.40 4.63
N ALA A 240 -8.74 27.70 5.12
CA ALA A 240 -8.70 26.26 5.29
C ALA A 240 -8.44 25.53 3.96
N LYS A 241 -9.09 25.95 2.88
CA LYS A 241 -8.89 25.36 1.55
C LYS A 241 -7.50 25.64 0.97
N LYS A 242 -6.96 26.85 1.19
CA LYS A 242 -5.60 27.23 0.80
C LYS A 242 -4.56 26.36 1.51
N MET A 243 -4.75 26.15 2.80
CA MET A 243 -3.91 25.28 3.62
C MET A 243 -4.02 23.81 3.20
N THR A 244 -5.23 23.31 2.93
CA THR A 244 -5.44 21.95 2.40
C THR A 244 -4.70 21.76 1.07
N LYS A 245 -4.71 22.79 0.19
CA LYS A 245 -3.96 22.75 -1.07
C LYS A 245 -2.45 22.66 -0.82
N HIS A 246 -1.92 23.44 0.12
CA HIS A 246 -0.51 23.36 0.49
C HIS A 246 -0.11 21.97 1.04
N ILE A 247 -0.95 21.40 1.91
CA ILE A 247 -0.80 20.03 2.43
C ILE A 247 -0.81 19.01 1.29
N ALA A 248 -1.73 19.14 0.33
CA ALA A 248 -1.83 18.24 -0.82
C ALA A 248 -0.57 18.31 -1.70
N GLU A 249 -0.06 19.51 -1.97
CA GLU A 249 1.18 19.72 -2.72
C GLU A 249 2.39 19.11 -2.01
N ALA A 250 2.46 19.22 -0.68
CA ALA A 250 3.52 18.61 0.11
C ALA A 250 3.44 17.07 0.12
N LEU A 251 2.25 16.48 0.34
CA LEU A 251 2.04 15.03 0.30
C LEU A 251 2.34 14.45 -1.09
N THR A 252 1.98 15.17 -2.16
CA THR A 252 2.23 14.74 -3.54
C THR A 252 3.73 14.58 -3.82
N LYS A 253 4.58 15.43 -3.22
CA LYS A 253 6.04 15.34 -3.38
C LYS A 253 6.67 14.14 -2.68
N LEU A 254 6.03 13.62 -1.64
CA LEU A 254 6.51 12.49 -0.82
C LEU A 254 5.89 11.15 -1.22
N THR A 255 5.05 11.12 -2.25
CA THR A 255 4.32 9.92 -2.69
C THR A 255 4.43 9.74 -4.20
N VAL A 256 4.22 8.51 -4.68
CA VAL A 256 4.18 8.22 -6.11
C VAL A 256 2.76 8.47 -6.62
N ASN A 257 2.62 9.38 -7.58
CA ASN A 257 1.35 9.88 -8.07
C ASN A 257 1.26 9.70 -9.59
N ALA A 258 0.38 8.79 -10.02
CA ALA A 258 0.08 8.58 -11.44
C ALA A 258 -1.32 9.10 -11.80
N PRO A 259 -1.50 9.67 -13.01
CA PRO A 259 -2.79 10.14 -13.48
C PRO A 259 -3.78 9.00 -13.76
N ASP A 260 -3.27 7.81 -14.07
CA ASP A 260 -4.07 6.65 -14.46
C ASP A 260 -3.37 5.33 -14.06
N TRP A 261 -4.15 4.26 -14.00
CA TRP A 261 -3.65 2.92 -13.66
C TRP A 261 -2.65 2.36 -14.67
N ASP A 262 -2.76 2.73 -15.95
CA ASP A 262 -1.89 2.19 -16.99
C ASP A 262 -0.48 2.77 -16.84
N SER A 263 -0.36 4.07 -16.62
CA SER A 263 0.91 4.74 -16.32
C SER A 263 1.55 4.16 -15.06
N LEU A 264 0.78 3.92 -13.98
CA LEU A 264 1.30 3.29 -12.76
C LEU A 264 1.74 1.84 -12.98
N ASN A 265 0.94 1.04 -13.69
CA ASN A 265 1.24 -0.37 -13.94
C ASN A 265 2.46 -0.51 -14.86
N ALA A 266 2.57 0.31 -15.90
CA ALA A 266 3.74 0.36 -16.79
C ALA A 266 5.01 0.76 -16.01
N ALA A 267 4.94 1.83 -15.21
CA ALA A 267 6.04 2.24 -14.35
C ALA A 267 6.44 1.14 -13.35
N THR A 268 5.46 0.46 -12.75
CA THR A 268 5.70 -0.67 -11.85
C THR A 268 6.38 -1.84 -12.56
N MET A 269 6.00 -2.16 -13.80
CA MET A 269 6.65 -3.22 -14.57
C MET A 269 8.06 -2.85 -14.99
N ALA A 270 8.28 -1.63 -15.47
CA ALA A 270 9.61 -1.12 -15.78
C ALA A 270 10.53 -1.20 -14.54
N ARG A 271 10.04 -0.74 -13.38
CA ARG A 271 10.78 -0.85 -12.11
C ARG A 271 11.15 -2.30 -11.77
N LYS A 272 10.20 -3.25 -11.90
CA LYS A 272 10.45 -4.67 -11.63
C LYS A 272 11.45 -5.31 -12.59
N MET A 273 11.54 -4.80 -13.83
CA MET A 273 12.52 -5.26 -14.81
C MET A 273 13.92 -4.70 -14.51
N LEU A 274 14.01 -3.42 -14.13
CA LEU A 274 15.27 -2.74 -13.79
C LEU A 274 15.86 -3.23 -12.45
N TRP A 275 15.00 -3.49 -11.46
CA TRP A 275 15.36 -4.10 -10.17
C TRP A 275 14.61 -5.42 -10.02
N VAL A 276 15.22 -6.49 -10.56
CA VAL A 276 14.64 -7.83 -10.52
C VAL A 276 14.30 -8.26 -9.09
N ASP A 277 15.23 -8.07 -8.13
CA ASP A 277 15.00 -8.31 -6.71
C ASP A 277 14.58 -7.01 -6.01
N ASP A 278 13.35 -6.96 -5.48
CA ASP A 278 12.83 -5.81 -4.72
C ASP A 278 13.75 -5.39 -3.57
N ARG A 279 14.56 -6.32 -3.02
CA ARG A 279 15.53 -6.03 -1.95
C ARG A 279 16.70 -5.16 -2.42
N SER A 280 17.01 -5.17 -3.71
CA SER A 280 18.09 -4.39 -4.33
C SER A 280 17.73 -2.93 -4.61
N ILE A 281 16.45 -2.56 -4.42
CA ILE A 281 16.00 -1.18 -4.61
C ILE A 281 16.52 -0.34 -3.42
N PRO A 282 17.21 0.79 -3.68
CA PRO A 282 17.53 1.75 -2.63
C PRO A 282 16.25 2.42 -2.14
N LEU A 283 15.89 2.15 -0.88
CA LEU A 283 14.64 2.62 -0.29
C LEU A 283 14.60 4.16 -0.18
N GLN A 284 15.75 4.79 0.06
CA GLN A 284 15.94 6.25 0.02
C GLN A 284 15.50 6.93 -1.28
N HIS A 285 15.42 6.18 -2.39
CA HIS A 285 15.04 6.71 -3.70
C HIS A 285 13.74 6.08 -4.23
N LEU A 286 12.99 5.35 -3.40
CA LEU A 286 11.83 4.58 -3.86
C LEU A 286 10.78 5.47 -4.52
N VAL A 287 10.48 6.62 -3.91
CA VAL A 287 9.49 7.58 -4.42
C VAL A 287 10.01 8.24 -5.70
N GLN A 288 11.28 8.66 -5.72
CA GLN A 288 11.91 9.34 -6.85
C GLN A 288 12.03 8.41 -8.07
N ILE A 289 12.37 7.14 -7.87
CA ILE A 289 12.36 6.09 -8.91
C ILE A 289 10.96 5.91 -9.45
N GLY A 290 9.98 5.71 -8.55
CA GLY A 290 8.58 5.50 -8.92
C GLY A 290 8.02 6.66 -9.73
N GLN A 291 8.19 7.89 -9.24
CA GLN A 291 7.69 9.09 -9.90
C GLN A 291 8.40 9.34 -11.24
N THR A 292 9.73 9.17 -11.34
CA THR A 292 10.45 9.33 -12.61
C THR A 292 9.91 8.39 -13.70
N LEU A 293 9.60 7.13 -13.34
CA LEU A 293 9.02 6.17 -14.28
C LEU A 293 7.55 6.50 -14.61
N VAL A 294 6.78 6.97 -13.63
CA VAL A 294 5.39 7.41 -13.86
C VAL A 294 5.35 8.62 -14.79
N ASP A 295 6.17 9.63 -14.54
CA ASP A 295 6.28 10.85 -15.34
C ASP A 295 6.60 10.50 -16.80
N LEU A 296 7.53 9.55 -17.00
CA LEU A 296 7.85 9.03 -18.33
C LEU A 296 6.62 8.45 -19.05
N PHE A 297 5.86 7.55 -18.41
CA PHE A 297 4.71 6.90 -19.04
C PHE A 297 3.42 7.74 -19.06
N ALA A 298 3.40 8.85 -18.33
CA ALA A 298 2.31 9.83 -18.26
C ALA A 298 2.51 11.02 -19.21
N THR A 299 3.62 11.09 -19.96
CA THR A 299 3.90 12.16 -20.92
C THR A 299 2.75 12.33 -21.93
N ARG A 300 2.32 13.58 -22.15
CA ARG A 300 1.19 13.92 -23.03
C ARG A 300 1.46 13.63 -24.51
N THR A 301 2.71 13.75 -24.94
CA THR A 301 3.16 13.53 -26.32
C THR A 301 4.21 12.43 -26.35
N PRO A 302 3.83 11.16 -26.13
CA PRO A 302 4.79 10.06 -26.10
C PRO A 302 5.30 9.77 -27.51
N SER A 303 6.61 9.53 -27.63
CA SER A 303 7.22 9.02 -28.86
C SER A 303 6.58 7.67 -29.27
N PRO A 304 6.60 7.31 -30.56
CA PRO A 304 6.08 6.02 -31.03
C PRO A 304 6.67 4.84 -30.25
N GLU A 305 7.98 4.87 -29.97
CA GLU A 305 8.72 3.86 -29.23
C GLU A 305 8.23 3.75 -27.79
N LEU A 306 8.03 4.88 -27.11
CA LEU A 306 7.52 4.92 -25.74
C LEU A 306 6.07 4.41 -25.64
N ARG A 307 5.24 4.71 -26.65
CA ARG A 307 3.86 4.21 -26.72
C ARG A 307 3.83 2.69 -26.92
N GLN A 308 4.69 2.16 -27.78
CA GLN A 308 4.85 0.73 -27.98
C GLN A 308 5.34 0.05 -26.69
N LEU A 309 6.36 0.61 -26.04
CA LEU A 309 6.87 0.12 -24.76
C LEU A 309 5.79 0.08 -23.68
N LYS A 310 5.01 1.16 -23.50
CA LYS A 310 3.88 1.19 -22.56
C LYS A 310 2.90 0.06 -22.84
N THR A 311 2.55 -0.16 -24.11
CA THR A 311 1.62 -1.21 -24.54
C THR A 311 2.15 -2.62 -24.20
N LEU A 312 3.42 -2.88 -24.48
CA LEU A 312 4.08 -4.15 -24.17
C LEU A 312 4.15 -4.41 -22.65
N LEU A 313 4.49 -3.39 -21.85
CA LEU A 313 4.54 -3.50 -20.40
C LEU A 313 3.17 -3.80 -19.79
N LEU A 314 2.11 -3.19 -20.31
CA LEU A 314 0.74 -3.43 -19.87
C LEU A 314 0.25 -4.83 -20.26
N ALA A 315 0.52 -5.26 -21.49
CA ALA A 315 0.22 -6.61 -21.94
C ALA A 315 0.95 -7.65 -21.09
N TYR A 316 2.23 -7.41 -20.78
CA TYR A 316 3.03 -8.26 -19.90
C TYR A 316 2.47 -8.30 -18.48
N HIS A 317 2.11 -7.15 -17.90
CA HIS A 317 1.48 -7.07 -16.58
C HIS A 317 0.18 -7.88 -16.49
N LYS A 318 -0.68 -7.75 -17.49
CA LYS A 318 -1.93 -8.51 -17.59
C LYS A 318 -1.65 -10.01 -17.67
N ALA A 319 -0.73 -10.41 -18.54
CA ALA A 319 -0.37 -11.82 -18.72
C ALA A 319 0.23 -12.45 -17.44
N LEU A 320 1.02 -11.67 -16.67
CA LEU A 320 1.51 -12.10 -15.34
C LEU A 320 0.37 -12.33 -14.35
N ARG A 321 -0.63 -11.45 -14.32
CA ARG A 321 -1.82 -11.60 -13.46
C ARG A 321 -2.62 -12.85 -13.84
N ASP A 322 -2.88 -13.04 -15.13
CA ASP A 322 -3.67 -14.17 -15.64
C ASP A 322 -3.00 -15.52 -15.35
N THR A 323 -1.67 -15.57 -15.34
CA THR A 323 -0.89 -16.78 -15.03
C THR A 323 -0.47 -16.90 -13.56
N SER A 324 -0.79 -15.90 -12.73
CA SER A 324 -0.33 -15.79 -11.34
C SER A 324 1.19 -15.88 -11.17
N PHE A 325 1.95 -15.44 -12.19
CA PHE A 325 3.39 -15.31 -12.10
C PHE A 325 3.81 -13.94 -11.58
N THR A 326 5.05 -13.87 -11.10
CA THR A 326 5.73 -12.61 -10.81
C THR A 326 6.91 -12.45 -11.76
N HIS A 327 7.30 -11.21 -12.08
CA HIS A 327 8.51 -10.98 -12.86
C HIS A 327 9.73 -11.66 -12.22
N TYR A 328 9.91 -11.52 -10.89
CA TYR A 328 10.97 -12.19 -10.14
C TYR A 328 10.98 -13.72 -10.33
N SER A 329 9.82 -14.37 -10.28
CA SER A 329 9.76 -15.83 -10.43
C SER A 329 10.15 -16.30 -11.83
N LEU A 330 9.93 -15.45 -12.85
CA LEU A 330 10.36 -15.73 -14.22
C LEU A 330 11.79 -15.30 -14.49
N SER A 331 12.40 -14.44 -13.66
CA SER A 331 13.76 -13.93 -13.88
C SER A 331 14.83 -15.03 -14.01
N GLY A 332 14.62 -16.17 -13.37
CA GLY A 332 15.50 -17.33 -13.46
C GLY A 332 15.30 -18.20 -14.71
N VAL A 333 14.29 -17.91 -15.54
CA VAL A 333 14.11 -18.55 -16.84
C VAL A 333 14.95 -17.77 -17.87
N PRO A 334 15.91 -18.41 -18.55
CA PRO A 334 16.76 -17.74 -19.51
C PRO A 334 15.94 -17.25 -20.70
N LEU A 335 16.27 -16.08 -21.22
CA LEU A 335 15.71 -15.56 -22.45
C LEU A 335 16.48 -16.18 -23.63
N PRO A 336 15.87 -16.39 -24.81
CA PRO A 336 16.61 -16.81 -25.99
C PRO A 336 17.69 -15.78 -26.36
N ASP A 337 18.86 -16.25 -26.81
CA ASP A 337 20.02 -15.39 -27.11
C ASP A 337 19.84 -14.54 -28.39
N LYS A 338 18.79 -14.79 -29.19
CA LYS A 338 18.54 -14.14 -30.50
C LYS A 338 17.10 -13.64 -30.61
N LEU A 339 16.94 -12.32 -30.65
CA LEU A 339 15.65 -11.66 -30.90
C LEU A 339 15.59 -11.10 -32.35
N ASP A 340 14.88 -11.79 -33.24
CA ASP A 340 14.36 -11.23 -34.51
C ASP A 340 12.82 -10.99 -34.44
N PRO A 341 12.33 -9.73 -34.48
CA PRO A 341 10.91 -9.39 -34.36
C PRO A 341 10.02 -9.90 -35.51
N ASN A 342 10.61 -10.36 -36.61
CA ASN A 342 9.87 -10.92 -37.75
C ASN A 342 9.84 -12.47 -37.76
N ASN A 343 10.47 -13.13 -36.79
CA ASN A 343 10.49 -14.59 -36.66
C ASN A 343 9.81 -15.04 -35.37
N LYS A 344 8.97 -16.08 -35.43
CA LYS A 344 8.47 -16.77 -34.23
C LYS A 344 9.68 -17.33 -33.48
N HIS A 345 10.04 -16.74 -32.34
CA HIS A 345 11.18 -17.22 -31.57
C HIS A 345 10.94 -18.64 -31.06
N ASP A 346 11.92 -19.51 -31.23
CA ASP A 346 12.01 -20.72 -30.43
C ASP A 346 12.27 -20.28 -28.98
N LEU A 347 11.30 -20.56 -28.11
CA LEU A 347 11.41 -20.46 -26.65
C LEU A 347 12.77 -21.02 -26.17
N PRO A 348 13.29 -20.61 -25.00
CA PRO A 348 14.53 -21.17 -24.46
C PRO A 348 14.53 -22.69 -24.62
N THR A 349 15.61 -23.23 -25.20
CA THR A 349 15.70 -24.65 -25.56
C THR A 349 15.26 -25.47 -24.36
N ARG A 350 14.35 -26.44 -24.57
CA ARG A 350 13.72 -27.24 -23.51
C ARG A 350 14.75 -27.79 -22.51
N MET A 351 15.95 -28.09 -23.00
CA MET A 351 17.10 -28.54 -22.23
C MET A 351 17.71 -27.48 -21.29
N ARG A 352 17.76 -26.20 -21.67
CA ARG A 352 18.22 -25.11 -20.79
C ARG A 352 17.22 -24.87 -19.66
N VAL A 353 15.92 -24.81 -19.98
CA VAL A 353 14.85 -24.69 -18.96
C VAL A 353 14.86 -25.89 -18.00
N LEU A 354 15.06 -27.10 -18.53
CA LEU A 354 15.23 -28.31 -17.72
C LEU A 354 16.50 -28.25 -16.85
N GLY A 355 17.62 -27.75 -17.39
CA GLY A 355 18.87 -27.55 -16.64
C GLY A 355 18.70 -26.57 -15.48
N ASP A 356 18.08 -25.42 -15.69
CA ASP A 356 17.79 -24.45 -14.63
C ASP A 356 16.79 -24.98 -13.61
N LEU A 357 15.81 -25.77 -14.05
CA LEU A 357 14.91 -26.47 -13.15
C LEU A 357 15.68 -27.47 -12.29
N LEU A 358 16.55 -28.29 -12.88
CA LEU A 358 17.38 -29.26 -12.16
C LEU A 358 18.31 -28.57 -11.17
N LEU A 359 18.96 -27.47 -11.55
CA LEU A 359 19.81 -26.68 -10.67
C LEU A 359 19.01 -26.03 -9.54
N SER A 360 17.86 -25.46 -9.84
CA SER A 360 16.96 -24.85 -8.84
C SER A 360 16.40 -25.91 -7.89
N THR A 361 16.09 -27.10 -8.41
CA THR A 361 15.65 -28.26 -7.62
C THR A 361 16.77 -28.75 -6.73
N GLY A 362 18.00 -28.90 -7.24
CA GLY A 362 19.17 -29.27 -6.45
C GLY A 362 19.47 -28.28 -5.33
N LYS A 363 19.42 -26.98 -5.61
CA LYS A 363 19.55 -25.92 -4.58
C LYS A 363 18.44 -26.01 -3.53
N ALA A 364 17.20 -26.26 -3.94
CA ALA A 364 16.07 -26.43 -3.02
C ALA A 364 16.23 -27.69 -2.16
N MET A 365 16.62 -28.83 -2.74
CA MET A 365 16.86 -30.08 -2.03
C MET A 365 18.02 -29.97 -1.04
N LEU A 366 19.09 -29.24 -1.39
CA LEU A 366 20.21 -28.99 -0.47
C LEU A 366 19.78 -28.14 0.73
N ARG A 367 18.89 -27.17 0.53
CA ARG A 367 18.39 -26.27 1.59
C ARG A 367 17.28 -26.89 2.44
N LEU A 368 16.51 -27.81 1.87
CA LEU A 368 15.30 -28.35 2.50
C LEU A 368 15.57 -29.01 3.87
N PRO A 369 16.61 -29.85 4.08
CA PRO A 369 16.90 -30.42 5.40
C PRO A 369 17.09 -29.36 6.49
N PHE A 370 17.75 -28.25 6.15
CA PHE A 370 18.02 -27.15 7.07
C PHE A 370 16.78 -26.28 7.34
N PHE A 371 15.82 -26.25 6.41
CA PHE A 371 14.61 -25.43 6.52
C PHE A 371 13.33 -26.24 6.82
N ALA A 372 13.39 -27.57 6.81
CA ALA A 372 12.22 -28.45 6.97
C ALA A 372 11.52 -28.24 8.32
N ALA A 373 12.29 -28.22 9.41
CA ALA A 373 11.71 -28.00 10.75
C ALA A 373 11.02 -26.62 10.88
N PRO A 374 11.67 -25.49 10.53
CA PRO A 374 11.00 -24.19 10.46
C PRO A 374 9.77 -24.19 9.56
N LEU A 375 9.85 -24.81 8.38
CA LEU A 375 8.75 -24.87 7.43
C LEU A 375 7.54 -25.60 8.00
N ILE A 376 7.74 -26.77 8.63
CA ILE A 376 6.65 -27.57 9.21
C ILE A 376 5.95 -26.79 10.34
N VAL A 377 6.73 -26.22 11.26
CA VAL A 377 6.20 -25.46 12.40
C VAL A 377 5.40 -24.23 11.93
N HIS A 378 5.85 -23.55 10.87
CA HIS A 378 5.20 -22.33 10.35
C HIS A 378 4.19 -22.59 9.23
N MET A 379 4.05 -23.83 8.74
CA MET A 379 3.17 -24.16 7.62
C MET A 379 1.72 -23.72 7.84
N PRO A 380 1.09 -23.94 9.03
CA PRO A 380 -0.26 -23.45 9.29
C PRO A 380 -0.39 -21.93 9.18
N ILE A 381 0.64 -21.18 9.60
CA ILE A 381 0.67 -19.72 9.54
C ILE A 381 0.67 -19.25 8.08
N TYR A 382 1.51 -19.85 7.22
CA TYR A 382 1.55 -19.49 5.80
C TYR A 382 0.25 -19.82 5.06
N LEU A 383 -0.34 -20.99 5.35
CA LEU A 383 -1.62 -21.37 4.77
C LEU A 383 -2.71 -20.39 5.19
N MET A 384 -2.76 -20.02 6.47
CA MET A 384 -3.77 -19.11 6.97
C MET A 384 -3.56 -17.68 6.46
N GLY A 385 -2.31 -17.22 6.31
CA GLY A 385 -2.02 -15.93 5.68
C GLY A 385 -2.42 -15.87 4.20
N LYS A 386 -2.48 -17.01 3.51
CA LYS A 386 -3.07 -17.10 2.16
C LYS A 386 -4.59 -17.14 2.22
N TYR A 387 -5.16 -17.85 3.19
CA TYR A 387 -6.60 -17.96 3.39
C TYR A 387 -7.25 -16.63 3.80
N SER A 388 -6.56 -15.79 4.58
CA SER A 388 -7.05 -14.49 5.04
C SER A 388 -7.33 -13.49 3.91
N LEU A 389 -6.77 -13.72 2.72
CA LEU A 389 -7.12 -12.95 1.51
C LEU A 389 -8.59 -13.14 1.09
N ARG A 390 -9.29 -14.14 1.61
CA ARG A 390 -10.73 -14.35 1.37
C ARG A 390 -11.63 -13.53 2.30
N PHE A 391 -11.07 -12.85 3.30
CA PHE A 391 -11.86 -12.09 4.28
C PHE A 391 -12.29 -10.73 3.75
N SER A 392 -11.51 -10.15 2.84
CA SER A 392 -11.81 -8.88 2.17
C SER A 392 -11.32 -8.96 0.73
N ASP A 393 -12.14 -8.48 -0.21
CA ASP A 393 -11.72 -8.32 -1.62
C ASP A 393 -10.89 -7.04 -1.84
N LEU A 394 -10.87 -6.16 -0.83
CA LEU A 394 -10.14 -4.88 -0.86
C LEU A 394 -8.65 -5.08 -0.64
N GLN A 395 -7.84 -4.57 -1.57
CA GLN A 395 -6.38 -4.73 -1.54
C GLN A 395 -5.74 -4.04 -0.32
N GLU A 396 -6.29 -2.92 0.13
CA GLU A 396 -5.88 -2.18 1.33
C GLU A 396 -5.99 -3.01 2.62
N ASP A 397 -6.89 -3.98 2.69
CA ASP A 397 -7.09 -4.80 3.88
C ASP A 397 -6.23 -6.08 3.88
N HIS A 398 -5.66 -6.46 2.74
CA HIS A 398 -4.90 -7.71 2.60
C HIS A 398 -3.73 -7.81 3.57
N ALA A 399 -2.97 -6.73 3.76
CA ALA A 399 -1.84 -6.71 4.68
C ALA A 399 -2.30 -6.79 6.14
N GLN A 400 -3.32 -6.00 6.50
CA GLN A 400 -3.93 -6.02 7.83
C GLN A 400 -4.44 -7.42 8.19
N ASN A 401 -5.21 -8.05 7.30
CA ASN A 401 -5.79 -9.37 7.55
C ASN A 401 -4.71 -10.45 7.68
N LYS A 402 -3.64 -10.38 6.87
CA LYS A 402 -2.47 -11.26 7.02
C LYS A 402 -1.79 -11.05 8.36
N ILE A 403 -1.49 -9.80 8.71
CA ILE A 403 -0.80 -9.48 9.96
C ILE A 403 -1.61 -9.96 11.16
N ALA A 404 -2.90 -9.63 11.21
CA ALA A 404 -3.77 -9.97 12.34
C ALA A 404 -3.85 -11.50 12.56
N VAL A 405 -4.15 -12.25 11.50
CA VAL A 405 -4.33 -13.70 11.60
C VAL A 405 -3.00 -14.42 11.86
N CYS A 406 -1.95 -14.03 11.12
CA CYS A 406 -0.64 -14.66 11.29
C CYS A 406 0.00 -14.33 12.64
N LEU A 407 -0.26 -13.16 13.21
CA LEU A 407 0.23 -12.80 14.54
C LEU A 407 -0.36 -13.72 15.62
N VAL A 408 -1.68 -13.90 15.64
CA VAL A 408 -2.35 -14.76 16.62
C VAL A 408 -1.85 -16.19 16.52
N LEU A 409 -1.74 -16.72 15.29
CA LEU A 409 -1.22 -18.07 15.08
C LEU A 409 0.27 -18.18 15.45
N SER A 410 1.08 -17.18 15.12
CA SER A 410 2.50 -17.14 15.49
C SER A 410 2.69 -17.17 17.01
N MET A 411 1.94 -16.35 17.75
CA MET A 411 1.96 -16.37 19.21
C MET A 411 1.58 -17.74 19.76
N ALA A 412 0.50 -18.36 19.27
CA ALA A 412 0.11 -19.70 19.67
C ALA A 412 1.19 -20.74 19.35
N THR A 413 1.77 -20.70 18.14
CA THR A 413 2.83 -21.61 17.71
C THR A 413 4.05 -21.53 18.61
N TYR A 414 4.53 -20.33 18.95
CA TYR A 414 5.71 -20.19 19.80
C TYR A 414 5.44 -20.54 21.27
N VAL A 415 4.24 -20.28 21.78
CA VAL A 415 3.83 -20.74 23.11
C VAL A 415 3.79 -22.27 23.16
N ILE A 416 3.19 -22.92 22.16
CA ILE A 416 3.17 -24.38 22.06
C ILE A 416 4.60 -24.93 21.95
N LEU A 417 5.45 -24.33 21.10
CA LEU A 417 6.84 -24.74 20.94
C LEU A 417 7.63 -24.62 22.24
N PHE A 418 7.40 -23.56 23.01
CA PHE A 418 8.00 -23.36 24.33
C PHE A 418 7.62 -24.50 25.29
N PHE A 419 6.33 -24.78 25.45
CA PHE A 419 5.87 -25.83 26.35
C PHE A 419 6.31 -27.23 25.90
N LEU A 420 6.36 -27.50 24.59
CA LEU A 420 6.89 -28.76 24.06
C LEU A 420 8.39 -28.90 24.35
N ALA A 421 9.19 -27.84 24.14
CA ALA A 421 10.62 -27.85 24.44
C ALA A 421 10.88 -28.01 25.95
N TRP A 422 10.08 -27.35 26.80
CA TRP A 422 10.21 -27.49 28.24
C TRP A 422 9.79 -28.88 28.73
N ALA A 423 8.72 -29.45 28.16
CA ALA A 423 8.29 -30.82 28.44
C ALA A 423 9.34 -31.86 28.02
N PHE A 424 10.01 -31.64 26.88
CA PHE A 424 11.12 -32.49 26.43
C PHE A 424 12.30 -32.47 27.42
N LEU A 425 12.48 -31.35 28.14
CA LEU A 425 13.47 -31.20 29.22
C LEU A 425 12.89 -31.60 30.59
N PHE A 426 11.90 -32.50 30.59
CA PHE A 426 11.25 -33.06 31.78
C PHE A 426 10.69 -32.02 32.75
N ILE A 427 10.30 -30.83 32.24
CA ILE A 427 9.74 -29.73 33.03
C ILE A 427 10.74 -29.27 34.13
N ALA A 428 12.03 -29.52 33.94
CA ALA A 428 13.04 -29.10 34.91
C ALA A 428 13.15 -27.56 34.97
N PRO A 429 13.49 -26.95 36.12
CA PRO A 429 13.63 -25.50 36.24
C PRO A 429 14.67 -24.91 35.27
N TYR A 430 15.82 -25.58 35.08
CA TYR A 430 16.81 -25.19 34.07
C TYR A 430 16.27 -25.35 32.64
N GLY A 431 15.36 -26.31 32.43
CA GLY A 431 14.72 -26.56 31.15
C GLY A 431 13.83 -25.40 30.69
N PHE A 432 13.26 -24.63 31.61
CA PHE A 432 12.47 -23.44 31.28
C PHE A 432 13.31 -22.40 30.52
N ILE A 433 14.50 -22.08 31.04
CA ILE A 433 15.42 -21.11 30.44
C ILE A 433 15.93 -21.63 29.09
N LEU A 434 16.31 -22.90 29.03
CA LEU A 434 16.77 -23.53 27.78
C LEU A 434 15.66 -23.55 26.71
N ALA A 435 14.41 -23.81 27.09
CA ALA A 435 13.27 -23.75 26.17
C ALA A 435 13.02 -22.33 25.64
N ALA A 436 13.13 -21.30 26.48
CA ALA A 436 13.00 -19.91 26.06
C ALA A 436 14.11 -19.51 25.06
N ILE A 437 15.36 -19.87 25.35
CA ILE A 437 16.50 -19.64 24.46
C ILE A 437 16.30 -20.40 23.14
N PHE A 438 15.87 -21.66 23.20
CA PHE A 438 15.60 -22.47 22.02
C PHE A 438 14.53 -21.83 21.12
N VAL A 439 13.40 -21.40 21.68
CA VAL A 439 12.33 -20.74 20.92
C VAL A 439 12.82 -19.44 20.28
N TRP A 440 13.59 -18.64 21.02
CA TRP A 440 14.18 -17.42 20.49
C TRP A 440 15.15 -17.70 19.34
N LEU A 441 16.09 -18.65 19.52
CA LEU A 441 17.02 -19.07 18.47
C LEU A 441 16.29 -19.65 17.26
N PHE A 442 15.23 -20.42 17.47
CA PHE A 442 14.42 -21.00 16.40
C PHE A 442 13.72 -19.91 15.57
N ALA A 443 13.18 -18.88 16.22
CA ALA A 443 12.58 -17.72 15.54
C ALA A 443 13.63 -16.94 14.73
N VAL A 444 14.81 -16.68 15.30
CA VAL A 444 15.93 -16.03 14.60
C VAL A 444 16.38 -16.85 13.40
N TYR A 445 16.55 -18.16 13.57
CA TYR A 445 16.96 -19.09 12.52
C TYR A 445 15.95 -19.14 11.37
N HIS A 446 14.66 -19.25 11.68
CA HIS A 446 13.58 -19.16 10.69
C HIS A 446 13.66 -17.85 9.90
N ASN A 447 13.80 -16.71 10.60
CA ASN A 447 13.83 -15.39 9.97
C ASN A 447 15.06 -15.16 9.09
N SER A 448 16.21 -15.76 9.42
CA SER A 448 17.40 -15.68 8.56
C SER A 448 17.27 -16.49 7.26
N LEU A 449 16.43 -17.53 7.25
CA LEU A 449 16.33 -18.48 6.14
C LEU A 449 15.10 -18.24 5.24
N ILE A 450 14.05 -17.61 5.76
CA ILE A 450 12.76 -17.52 5.07
C ILE A 450 12.85 -16.77 3.74
N ASP A 451 13.59 -15.66 3.68
CA ASP A 451 13.63 -14.81 2.48
C ASP A 451 14.17 -15.58 1.27
N ASP A 452 15.33 -16.23 1.41
CA ASP A 452 15.97 -16.94 0.31
C ASP A 452 15.26 -18.25 -0.05
N ASN A 453 14.69 -18.95 0.93
CA ASN A 453 13.90 -20.15 0.68
C ASN A 453 12.55 -19.83 0.02
N TYR A 454 11.90 -18.74 0.43
CA TYR A 454 10.66 -18.28 -0.18
C TYR A 454 10.84 -17.85 -1.64
N LEU A 455 11.89 -17.07 -1.92
CA LEU A 455 12.23 -16.64 -3.28
C LEU A 455 12.67 -17.83 -4.14
N GLY A 456 13.45 -18.75 -3.59
CA GLY A 456 13.83 -20.01 -4.25
C GLY A 456 12.64 -20.89 -4.60
N ALA A 457 11.71 -21.08 -3.66
CA ALA A 457 10.49 -21.86 -3.87
C ALA A 457 9.60 -21.25 -4.97
N LYS A 458 9.47 -19.91 -5.00
CA LYS A 458 8.73 -19.22 -6.07
C LYS A 458 9.36 -19.44 -7.46
N LYS A 459 10.69 -19.36 -7.55
CA LYS A 459 11.41 -19.65 -8.79
C LYS A 459 11.20 -21.10 -9.21
N LEU A 460 11.33 -22.04 -8.28
CA LEU A 460 11.12 -23.47 -8.56
C LEU A 460 9.71 -23.77 -9.09
N VAL A 461 8.68 -23.25 -8.42
CA VAL A 461 7.28 -23.42 -8.84
C VAL A 461 7.05 -22.79 -10.22
N ALA A 462 7.67 -21.63 -10.49
CA ALA A 462 7.56 -20.99 -11.79
C ALA A 462 8.26 -21.78 -12.90
N SER A 463 9.49 -22.24 -12.67
CA SER A 463 10.22 -23.10 -13.61
C SER A 463 9.45 -24.38 -13.91
N TRP A 464 8.84 -25.01 -12.90
CA TRP A 464 8.00 -26.19 -13.09
C TRP A 464 6.77 -25.89 -13.95
N ARG A 465 6.02 -24.83 -13.62
CA ARG A 465 4.86 -24.41 -14.41
C ARG A 465 5.25 -24.06 -15.84
N VAL A 466 6.38 -23.38 -16.03
CA VAL A 466 6.92 -23.05 -17.35
C VAL A 466 7.27 -24.32 -18.13
N LEU A 467 7.95 -25.29 -17.51
CA LEU A 467 8.28 -26.57 -18.15
C LEU A 467 7.02 -27.32 -18.57
N VAL A 468 6.05 -27.47 -17.66
CA VAL A 468 4.75 -28.10 -17.95
C VAL A 468 4.06 -27.35 -19.09
N GLY A 469 4.03 -26.02 -19.06
CA GLY A 469 3.47 -25.20 -20.13
C GLY A 469 4.15 -25.42 -21.47
N ILE A 470 5.48 -25.42 -21.53
CA ILE A 470 6.22 -25.60 -22.79
C ILE A 470 5.99 -27.00 -23.36
N TRP A 471 5.90 -28.03 -22.50
CA TRP A 471 5.72 -29.44 -22.88
C TRP A 471 4.25 -29.79 -23.16
N SER A 472 3.29 -29.13 -22.53
CA SER A 472 1.87 -29.29 -22.82
C SER A 472 1.51 -28.53 -24.10
N ALA A 473 1.83 -29.11 -25.26
CA ALA A 473 1.40 -28.59 -26.55
C ALA A 473 -0.13 -28.66 -26.77
N HIS A 474 -0.91 -29.19 -25.80
CA HIS A 474 -2.35 -29.44 -25.94
C HIS A 474 -3.09 -29.58 -24.59
N ALA A 475 -2.87 -28.68 -23.62
CA ALA A 475 -3.77 -28.62 -22.46
C ALA A 475 -5.08 -27.89 -22.87
N LYS A 476 -5.92 -28.58 -23.65
CA LYS A 476 -7.32 -28.19 -23.90
C LYS A 476 -8.00 -27.97 -22.55
N HIS A 477 -8.44 -26.74 -22.30
CA HIS A 477 -9.62 -26.28 -21.57
C HIS A 477 -10.08 -26.88 -20.22
N GLU A 478 -9.55 -27.97 -19.68
CA GLU A 478 -10.12 -28.65 -18.50
C GLU A 478 -9.58 -28.16 -17.16
N THR A 479 -8.32 -27.72 -17.09
CA THR A 479 -7.73 -27.24 -15.81
C THR A 479 -8.13 -25.80 -15.48
N LEU A 480 -8.39 -24.97 -16.49
CA LEU A 480 -8.91 -23.61 -16.26
C LEU A 480 -10.39 -23.62 -15.88
N HIS A 481 -11.21 -24.57 -16.36
CA HIS A 481 -12.60 -24.69 -15.95
C HIS A 481 -12.78 -25.26 -14.53
N GLN A 482 -11.90 -26.15 -14.06
CA GLN A 482 -11.94 -26.62 -12.66
C GLN A 482 -11.47 -25.55 -11.65
N ILE A 483 -10.57 -24.66 -12.04
CA ILE A 483 -10.14 -23.54 -11.20
C ILE A 483 -11.13 -22.36 -11.31
N HIS A 484 -11.69 -22.08 -12.50
CA HIS A 484 -12.74 -21.07 -12.65
C HIS A 484 -14.09 -21.47 -12.06
N SER A 485 -14.45 -22.75 -12.03
CA SER A 485 -15.69 -23.21 -11.35
C SER A 485 -15.58 -23.12 -9.83
N LEU A 486 -14.36 -23.07 -9.28
CA LEU A 486 -14.11 -22.76 -7.87
C LEU A 486 -13.98 -21.25 -7.59
N GLN A 487 -13.93 -20.39 -8.61
CA GLN A 487 -13.79 -18.93 -8.48
C GLN A 487 -14.93 -18.10 -9.10
N ARG A 488 -15.86 -18.70 -9.87
CA ARG A 488 -17.07 -18.02 -10.36
C ARG A 488 -18.31 -18.52 -9.64
N ARG A 489 -18.51 -18.00 -8.43
CA ARG A 489 -19.86 -17.81 -7.89
C ARG A 489 -19.96 -16.39 -7.35
N PHE A 490 -19.93 -15.43 -8.26
CA PHE A 490 -20.48 -14.10 -8.02
C PHE A 490 -21.34 -13.69 -9.22
N PRO A 491 -22.62 -13.34 -9.00
CA PRO A 491 -23.48 -12.80 -10.03
C PRO A 491 -23.05 -11.38 -10.40
N SER A 492 -23.19 -11.04 -11.67
CA SER A 492 -23.22 -9.67 -12.14
C SER A 492 -24.36 -8.93 -11.41
N THR A 493 -24.03 -8.10 -10.43
CA THR A 493 -24.98 -7.14 -9.86
C THR A 493 -25.20 -6.03 -10.88
N SER A 494 -26.26 -6.21 -11.66
CA SER A 494 -27.05 -5.09 -12.15
C SER A 494 -27.49 -4.24 -10.96
N ILE A 495 -27.46 -2.93 -11.16
CA ILE A 495 -27.93 -1.93 -10.20
C ILE A 495 -29.42 -2.18 -9.97
N SER A 496 -29.77 -2.78 -8.83
CA SER A 496 -31.14 -2.84 -8.35
C SER A 496 -31.46 -1.54 -7.61
N ASN A 497 -32.09 -0.59 -8.30
CA ASN A 497 -32.78 0.52 -7.64
C ASN A 497 -34.06 -0.02 -7.00
N GLY A 498 -34.05 -0.13 -5.67
CA GLY A 498 -35.21 -0.43 -4.86
C GLY A 498 -36.00 0.84 -4.51
N HIS A 499 -37.13 1.00 -5.21
CA HIS A 499 -38.43 1.45 -4.72
C HIS A 499 -38.59 2.86 -4.14
N SER A 500 -39.32 3.69 -4.91
CA SER A 500 -40.40 4.53 -4.37
C SER A 500 -41.63 4.39 -5.26
N SER A 501 -42.75 4.11 -4.61
CA SER A 501 -44.12 3.99 -5.11
C SER A 501 -44.65 5.22 -5.86
N SER A 502 -45.40 5.03 -6.96
CA SER A 502 -46.86 5.30 -7.06
C SER A 502 -47.35 5.54 -8.50
N SER A 503 -48.52 4.97 -8.79
CA SER A 503 -49.60 5.44 -9.70
C SER A 503 -49.38 5.53 -11.23
N SER A 504 -50.02 4.58 -11.92
CA SER A 504 -51.00 4.75 -13.02
C SER A 504 -50.84 5.90 -14.03
N GLU A 505 -50.69 5.57 -15.33
CA GLU A 505 -51.75 5.70 -16.35
C GLU A 505 -51.22 5.41 -17.77
N SER A 506 -52.12 4.87 -18.59
CA SER A 506 -52.00 4.58 -20.02
C SER A 506 -52.07 5.83 -20.89
N ALA A 507 -51.27 5.93 -21.96
CA ALA A 507 -51.71 6.41 -23.28
C ALA A 507 -50.59 6.36 -24.34
N SER A 508 -51.00 5.95 -25.53
CA SER A 508 -50.31 6.06 -26.82
C SER A 508 -50.06 7.50 -27.26
N ALA A 509 -48.91 7.78 -27.91
CA ALA A 509 -48.84 8.63 -29.11
C ALA A 509 -47.42 8.70 -29.70
N SER A 510 -47.40 8.88 -31.01
CA SER A 510 -46.32 8.96 -31.98
C SER A 510 -45.51 10.27 -32.02
N HIS A 511 -44.33 10.18 -32.66
CA HIS A 511 -43.42 11.27 -33.12
C HIS A 511 -42.57 11.89 -31.99
N GLN A 512 -41.28 12.20 -32.13
CA GLN A 512 -40.49 12.66 -33.26
C GLN A 512 -39.01 12.30 -32.97
N ARG A 513 -38.27 11.78 -33.96
CA ARG A 513 -36.81 11.61 -33.86
C ARG A 513 -36.15 12.97 -34.01
N THR A 514 -35.47 13.43 -32.96
CA THR A 514 -34.39 14.42 -33.07
C THR A 514 -33.15 13.86 -32.40
N SER A 515 -32.09 13.89 -33.19
CA SER A 515 -30.73 13.49 -32.93
C SER A 515 -30.14 14.10 -31.66
N THR A 516 -29.56 13.25 -30.80
CA THR A 516 -28.47 13.64 -29.91
C THR A 516 -27.44 12.52 -29.95
N GLU A 517 -26.29 12.84 -30.53
CA GLU A 517 -25.16 11.94 -30.74
C GLU A 517 -24.67 11.41 -29.39
N ALA A 518 -24.96 10.14 -29.11
CA ALA A 518 -24.13 9.34 -28.23
C ALA A 518 -22.85 9.01 -29.00
N MET A 519 -21.74 9.62 -28.63
CA MET A 519 -20.39 9.21 -29.05
C MET A 519 -20.18 7.76 -28.61
N SER A 520 -20.48 6.85 -29.52
CA SER A 520 -20.11 5.46 -29.46
C SER A 520 -18.59 5.35 -29.49
N MET A 521 -18.06 4.62 -28.52
CA MET A 521 -16.72 4.04 -28.55
C MET A 521 -16.42 3.49 -29.95
N PRO A 522 -15.31 3.87 -30.59
CA PRO A 522 -14.77 3.07 -31.67
C PRO A 522 -14.27 1.77 -31.01
N LEU A 523 -15.04 0.69 -31.20
CA LEU A 523 -14.51 -0.66 -31.08
C LEU A 523 -13.33 -0.74 -32.03
N LEU A 524 -12.11 -0.66 -31.47
CA LEU A 524 -10.90 -0.89 -32.21
C LEU A 524 -10.96 -2.31 -32.77
N HIS A 525 -10.77 -2.41 -34.08
CA HIS A 525 -10.69 -3.61 -34.88
C HIS A 525 -10.18 -4.83 -34.11
N GLU A 526 -11.09 -5.79 -33.92
CA GLU A 526 -10.84 -7.13 -33.41
C GLU A 526 -10.37 -8.08 -34.53
N ASP A 527 -9.79 -7.54 -35.61
CA ASP A 527 -9.35 -8.34 -36.74
C ASP A 527 -7.82 -8.42 -36.78
N ASN A 528 -7.34 -9.66 -36.68
CA ASN A 528 -6.00 -10.16 -37.02
C ASN A 528 -4.96 -10.37 -35.90
N VAL A 529 -5.34 -10.99 -34.77
CA VAL A 529 -4.39 -11.74 -33.92
C VAL A 529 -4.79 -13.21 -33.87
N SER A 530 -4.47 -13.93 -34.94
CA SER A 530 -4.58 -15.37 -35.07
C SER A 530 -3.35 -16.07 -34.46
N ASP A 531 -3.36 -16.33 -33.14
CA ASP A 531 -2.69 -17.50 -32.54
C ASP A 531 -3.19 -17.72 -31.10
N GLU A 532 -4.10 -18.67 -30.90
CA GLU A 532 -4.52 -19.25 -29.61
C GLU A 532 -3.36 -19.99 -28.94
N SER A 533 -2.29 -19.26 -28.67
CA SER A 533 -1.04 -19.77 -28.15
C SER A 533 -1.08 -19.84 -26.63
N ASN A 534 -0.60 -20.96 -26.10
CA ASN A 534 -0.41 -21.26 -24.69
C ASN A 534 -0.10 -20.02 -23.82
N PRO A 535 -0.87 -19.74 -22.75
CA PRO A 535 -0.75 -18.51 -21.96
C PRO A 535 0.65 -18.33 -21.35
N ILE A 536 1.35 -19.43 -21.07
CA ILE A 536 2.73 -19.40 -20.55
C ILE A 536 3.70 -18.95 -21.63
N ARG A 537 3.53 -19.40 -22.88
CA ARG A 537 4.35 -18.95 -24.01
C ARG A 537 4.14 -17.47 -24.27
N ARG A 538 2.88 -17.01 -24.22
CA ARG A 538 2.54 -15.59 -24.35
C ARG A 538 3.24 -14.73 -23.28
N VAL A 539 3.20 -15.15 -22.02
CA VAL A 539 3.90 -14.42 -20.93
C VAL A 539 5.41 -14.34 -21.15
N LEU A 540 6.02 -15.43 -21.63
CA LEU A 540 7.46 -15.46 -21.90
C LEU A 540 7.82 -14.57 -23.10
N SER A 541 7.04 -14.61 -24.18
CA SER A 541 7.22 -13.71 -25.34
C SER A 541 7.13 -12.24 -24.93
N LEU A 542 6.05 -11.89 -24.22
CA LEU A 542 5.83 -10.53 -23.74
C LEU A 542 6.93 -10.05 -22.78
N ARG A 543 7.51 -10.95 -21.96
CA ARG A 543 8.67 -10.62 -21.12
C ARG A 543 9.88 -10.24 -21.98
N VAL A 544 10.18 -11.03 -23.01
CA VAL A 544 11.29 -10.81 -23.93
C VAL A 544 11.12 -9.48 -24.67
N GLU A 545 9.96 -9.31 -25.31
CA GLU A 545 9.62 -8.11 -26.09
C GLU A 545 9.63 -6.84 -25.23
N ALA A 546 9.00 -6.88 -24.05
CA ALA A 546 8.98 -5.72 -23.16
C ALA A 546 10.37 -5.40 -22.59
N SER A 547 11.21 -6.41 -22.32
CA SER A 547 12.58 -6.19 -21.84
C SER A 547 13.47 -5.60 -22.92
N ALA A 548 13.33 -6.05 -24.17
CA ALA A 548 14.07 -5.53 -25.30
C ALA A 548 13.65 -4.08 -25.61
N ALA A 549 12.34 -3.83 -25.71
CA ALA A 549 11.80 -2.49 -25.93
C ALA A 549 12.23 -1.50 -24.83
N LEU A 550 12.28 -1.95 -23.57
CA LEU A 550 12.75 -1.12 -22.45
C LEU A 550 14.23 -0.78 -22.59
N GLY A 551 15.07 -1.76 -22.96
CA GLY A 551 16.50 -1.55 -23.18
C GLY A 551 16.79 -0.64 -24.39
N GLU A 552 16.10 -0.87 -25.50
CA GLU A 552 16.20 -0.04 -26.71
C GLU A 552 15.77 1.40 -26.44
N PHE A 553 14.66 1.61 -25.73
CA PHE A 553 14.21 2.94 -25.35
C PHE A 553 15.24 3.65 -24.45
N LEU A 554 15.68 3.01 -23.37
CA LEU A 554 16.60 3.62 -22.39
C LEU A 554 18.00 3.92 -22.95
N LEU A 555 18.45 3.20 -23.97
CA LEU A 555 19.79 3.36 -24.55
C LEU A 555 19.82 4.07 -25.90
N GLY A 556 18.70 4.07 -26.62
CA GLY A 556 18.59 4.65 -27.96
C GLY A 556 18.19 6.11 -27.94
N ASP A 557 17.06 6.42 -27.31
CA ASP A 557 16.44 7.76 -27.30
C ASP A 557 17.18 8.71 -26.35
N GLU A 558 17.30 10.00 -26.68
CA GLU A 558 17.92 11.01 -25.81
C GLU A 558 17.13 11.18 -24.50
N GLU A 559 15.79 11.16 -24.57
CA GLU A 559 14.96 11.15 -23.36
C GLU A 559 15.20 9.87 -22.54
N GLY A 560 15.29 8.72 -23.22
CA GLY A 560 15.59 7.44 -22.62
C GLY A 560 16.94 7.42 -21.90
N LYS A 561 18.01 7.91 -22.53
CA LYS A 561 19.37 8.00 -21.94
C LYS A 561 19.40 8.91 -20.72
N ARG A 562 18.69 10.04 -20.76
CA ARG A 562 18.58 10.95 -19.59
C ARG A 562 17.93 10.22 -18.41
N VAL A 563 16.84 9.50 -18.65
CA VAL A 563 16.15 8.72 -17.62
C VAL A 563 17.04 7.56 -17.15
N ALA A 564 17.70 6.86 -18.06
CA ALA A 564 18.62 5.77 -17.75
C ALA A 564 19.75 6.22 -16.82
N SER A 565 20.44 7.32 -17.14
CA SER A 565 21.52 7.88 -16.31
C SER A 565 21.05 8.17 -14.88
N LYS A 566 19.86 8.73 -14.72
CA LYS A 566 19.26 9.00 -13.40
C LYS A 566 18.97 7.69 -12.65
N LEU A 567 18.37 6.71 -13.32
CA LEU A 567 18.05 5.41 -12.73
C LEU A 567 19.32 4.60 -12.37
N GLU A 568 20.36 4.65 -13.19
CA GLU A 568 21.68 4.05 -12.94
C GLU A 568 22.37 4.67 -11.72
N SER A 569 22.24 6.00 -11.52
CA SER A 569 22.71 6.66 -10.31
C SER A 569 22.07 6.12 -9.03
N TRP A 570 20.90 5.49 -9.15
CA TRP A 570 20.18 4.79 -8.08
C TRP A 570 20.32 3.27 -8.17
N GLY A 571 21.30 2.76 -8.90
CA GLY A 571 21.63 1.33 -8.97
C GLY A 571 20.72 0.50 -9.87
N ALA A 572 20.02 1.10 -10.83
CA ALA A 572 19.28 0.36 -11.85
C ALA A 572 20.22 -0.48 -12.72
N LYS A 573 19.79 -1.69 -13.09
CA LYS A 573 20.52 -2.55 -14.01
C LYS A 573 20.02 -2.32 -15.44
N VAL A 574 20.50 -1.25 -16.07
CA VAL A 574 20.25 -1.01 -17.50
C VAL A 574 21.24 -1.87 -18.29
N ARG A 575 20.73 -2.85 -19.03
CA ARG A 575 21.55 -3.79 -19.82
C ARG A 575 21.65 -3.33 -21.25
N LYS A 576 22.86 -3.35 -21.81
CA LYS A 576 23.09 -3.05 -23.23
C LYS A 576 22.49 -4.15 -24.10
N VAL A 577 21.62 -3.72 -25.00
CA VAL A 577 21.15 -4.52 -26.12
C VAL A 577 22.24 -4.42 -27.20
N ARG A 578 23.04 -5.47 -27.42
CA ARG A 578 24.04 -5.48 -28.50
C ARG A 578 23.34 -5.87 -29.80
N LYS A 579 23.18 -4.91 -30.72
CA LYS A 579 22.91 -5.20 -32.14
C LYS A 579 24.23 -5.64 -32.78
N GLU A 580 24.30 -6.86 -33.27
CA GLU A 580 25.40 -7.27 -34.15
C GLU A 580 25.17 -6.63 -35.53
N ALA A 581 26.19 -5.96 -36.08
CA ALA A 581 26.10 -5.34 -37.40
C ALA A 581 26.05 -6.41 -38.51
N PRO A 582 25.32 -6.18 -39.62
CA PRO A 582 25.08 -7.18 -40.65
C PRO A 582 26.33 -7.39 -41.51
N GLY A 583 27.14 -8.39 -41.18
CA GLY A 583 28.15 -8.94 -42.09
C GLY A 583 27.52 -10.03 -42.96
N GLY A 584 26.97 -9.67 -44.11
CA GLY A 584 26.61 -10.60 -45.19
C GLY A 584 25.28 -11.35 -45.04
N GLN A 585 24.25 -10.85 -45.72
CA GLN A 585 22.96 -11.49 -46.04
C GLN A 585 22.31 -12.37 -44.95
N GLY A 586 21.50 -11.72 -44.10
CA GLY A 586 20.54 -12.37 -43.20
C GLY A 586 20.36 -11.58 -41.91
N ALA A 587 19.13 -11.10 -41.67
CA ALA A 587 18.58 -10.38 -40.51
C ALA A 587 19.53 -10.08 -39.32
N GLY A 588 19.65 -8.78 -38.98
CA GLY A 588 20.44 -8.31 -37.83
C GLY A 588 19.97 -8.93 -36.52
N SER A 589 20.89 -9.60 -35.81
CA SER A 589 20.67 -10.25 -34.52
C SER A 589 20.83 -9.26 -33.36
N VAL A 590 19.99 -9.44 -32.34
CA VAL A 590 20.00 -8.65 -31.10
C VAL A 590 20.24 -9.58 -29.90
N SER A 591 21.26 -9.29 -29.10
CA SER A 591 21.63 -10.02 -27.88
C SER A 591 21.40 -9.17 -26.62
N LEU A 592 20.85 -9.79 -25.56
CA LEU A 592 20.65 -9.20 -24.23
C LEU A 592 21.71 -9.75 -23.26
N GLU A 593 22.66 -8.91 -22.81
CA GLU A 593 23.66 -9.29 -21.78
C GLU A 593 23.14 -9.16 -20.34
#